data_AF-A0A1A9C4G2-F1
#
_entry.id   AF-A0A1A9C4G2-F1
#
_cell.length_a   1.000
_cell.length_b   1.000
_cell.length_c   1.000
_cell.angle_alpha   90.00
_cell.angle_beta   90.00
_cell.angle_gamma   90.00
#
_symmetry.space_group_name_H-M   'P 1'
#
loop_
_entity.id
_entity.type
_entity.pdbx_description
1 polymer ?
#
loop_
_entity_poly.entity_id
_entity_poly.type
_entity_poly.pdbx_seq_one_letter_code
_entity_poly.pdbx_strand_id
1 'polypeptide(L)'
;MCIAIGRGIEITRNDVLRRDGEDLRFRSGSDCVVTAMRLYDPYTGRTIDWAKSRATEVQIDHVMPLSYDWQMGASRWPEGRRQAIANDPLNLMPVDGPTNGSKGDSGPASWLPPNKSVRCSYAVRFAQVSLKYDLPVTAPDKEMMLRQCGG
;
A
#
# COMPACT_ATOMS: atom_id res chain seq x y z
N MET A 1 -14.17 -7.33 -8.74
CA MET A 1 -13.31 -6.43 -9.54
C MET A 1 -14.20 -5.35 -10.11
N CYS A 2 -13.92 -4.08 -9.83
CA CYS A 2 -14.52 -2.98 -10.58
C CYS A 2 -14.23 -3.19 -12.07
N ILE A 3 -15.23 -3.49 -12.88
CA ILE A 3 -15.05 -3.54 -14.33
C ILE A 3 -15.05 -2.08 -14.81
N ALA A 4 -13.86 -1.48 -14.86
CA ALA A 4 -13.64 -0.38 -15.79
C ALA A 4 -13.81 -0.96 -17.20
N ILE A 5 -14.71 -0.37 -17.98
CA ILE A 5 -14.99 -0.79 -19.35
C ILE A 5 -13.69 -0.55 -20.16
N GLY A 6 -12.90 -1.60 -20.37
CA GLY A 6 -11.72 -1.59 -21.24
C GLY A 6 -10.39 -1.97 -20.58
N ARG A 7 -10.05 -3.27 -20.68
CA ARG A 7 -8.71 -3.89 -20.65
C ARG A 7 -7.83 -3.75 -19.38
N GLY A 8 -7.67 -4.87 -18.66
CA GLY A 8 -6.37 -5.37 -18.16
C GLY A 8 -5.87 -4.88 -16.79
N ILE A 9 -5.76 -5.81 -15.82
CA ILE A 9 -4.84 -5.86 -14.65
C ILE A 9 -4.63 -4.55 -13.84
N GLU A 10 -5.56 -3.60 -13.89
CA GLU A 10 -5.57 -2.48 -12.94
C GLU A 10 -6.39 -2.90 -11.72
N ILE A 11 -5.75 -3.17 -10.59
CA ILE A 11 -6.41 -2.88 -9.33
C ILE A 11 -6.45 -1.37 -9.25
N THR A 12 -7.61 -0.83 -9.58
CA THR A 12 -7.80 0.61 -9.54
C THR A 12 -7.82 1.05 -8.08
N ARG A 13 -7.47 2.31 -7.79
CA ARG A 13 -7.61 2.90 -6.45
C ARG A 13 -8.93 2.53 -5.77
N ASN A 14 -10.03 2.49 -6.53
CA ASN A 14 -11.35 2.12 -6.00
C ASN A 14 -11.42 0.67 -5.51
N ASP A 15 -10.75 -0.29 -6.16
CA ASP A 15 -10.73 -1.68 -5.71
C ASP A 15 -10.06 -1.80 -4.33
N VAL A 16 -8.96 -1.06 -4.09
CA VAL A 16 -8.29 -1.03 -2.78
C VAL A 16 -9.17 -0.35 -1.72
N LEU A 17 -9.79 0.79 -2.05
CA LEU A 17 -10.71 1.49 -1.14
C LEU A 17 -11.92 0.63 -0.77
N ARG A 18 -12.46 -0.17 -1.71
CA ARG A 18 -13.57 -1.10 -1.43
C ARG A 18 -13.15 -2.28 -0.57
N ARG A 19 -11.94 -2.80 -0.79
CA ARG A 19 -11.42 -3.97 -0.08
C ARG A 19 -11.26 -3.66 1.41
N ASP A 20 -10.75 -2.48 1.73
CA ASP A 20 -10.30 -2.15 3.08
C ASP A 20 -11.18 -1.09 3.78
N GLY A 21 -12.09 -0.45 3.04
CA GLY A 21 -13.01 0.54 3.59
C GLY A 21 -14.30 -0.07 4.14
N GLU A 22 -14.78 0.50 5.24
CA GLU A 22 -16.08 0.24 5.83
C GLU A 22 -17.08 1.35 5.45
N ASP A 23 -18.38 1.11 5.67
CA ASP A 23 -19.44 2.11 5.49
C ASP A 23 -19.40 2.82 4.12
N LEU A 24 -19.10 2.02 3.07
CA LEU A 24 -18.84 2.50 1.73
C LEU A 24 -20.04 3.25 1.14
N ARG A 25 -19.77 4.43 0.59
CA ARG A 25 -20.69 5.17 -0.27
C ARG A 25 -20.12 5.25 -1.67
N PHE A 26 -20.99 5.12 -2.67
CA PHE A 26 -20.62 5.15 -4.07
C PHE A 26 -21.19 6.35 -4.79
N ARG A 27 -20.60 6.68 -5.94
CA ARG A 27 -21.15 7.66 -6.87
C ARG A 27 -22.50 7.16 -7.40
N SER A 28 -23.49 8.03 -7.51
CA SER A 28 -24.77 7.69 -8.14
C SER A 28 -24.56 7.06 -9.52
N GLY A 29 -25.28 5.97 -9.81
CA GLY A 29 -25.17 5.23 -11.06
C GLY A 29 -23.89 4.42 -11.24
N SER A 30 -23.03 4.32 -10.22
CA SER A 30 -21.85 3.46 -10.25
C SER A 30 -21.73 2.68 -8.96
N ASP A 31 -21.65 1.38 -9.06
CA ASP A 31 -21.33 0.53 -7.94
C ASP A 31 -19.83 0.40 -7.73
N CYS A 32 -18.96 1.13 -8.44
CA CYS A 32 -17.50 0.98 -8.39
C CYS A 32 -16.81 2.12 -7.63
N VAL A 33 -17.21 3.36 -7.93
CA VAL A 33 -16.44 4.53 -7.52
C VAL A 33 -16.83 4.95 -6.11
N VAL A 34 -15.92 4.72 -5.16
CA VAL A 34 -16.07 5.09 -3.75
C VAL A 34 -16.02 6.61 -3.63
N THR A 35 -17.02 7.19 -2.99
CA THR A 35 -17.13 8.63 -2.73
C THR A 35 -16.97 8.98 -1.26
N ALA A 36 -17.25 8.04 -0.36
CA ALA A 36 -16.92 8.14 1.06
C ALA A 36 -16.77 6.74 1.67
N MET A 37 -16.02 6.64 2.75
CA MET A 37 -15.84 5.41 3.53
C MET A 37 -15.28 5.75 4.92
N ARG A 38 -15.34 4.78 5.82
CA ARG A 38 -14.58 4.78 7.07
C ARG A 38 -13.40 3.83 6.93
N LEU A 39 -12.19 4.29 7.28
CA LEU A 39 -10.97 3.48 7.19
C LEU A 39 -10.34 3.36 8.57
N TYR A 40 -10.13 2.13 9.04
CA TYR A 40 -9.20 1.89 10.12
C TYR A 40 -7.77 1.93 9.56
N ASP A 41 -7.06 3.04 9.76
CA ASP A 41 -5.69 3.21 9.26
C ASP A 41 -4.69 2.41 10.11
N PRO A 42 -4.07 1.34 9.57
CA PRO A 42 -3.14 0.53 10.33
C PRO A 42 -1.89 1.31 10.75
N TYR A 43 -1.47 2.31 9.96
CA TYR A 43 -0.20 3.01 10.22
C TYR A 43 -0.27 3.91 11.44
N THR A 44 -1.38 4.60 11.66
CA THR A 44 -1.59 5.45 12.83
C THR A 44 -2.42 4.79 13.93
N GLY A 45 -3.15 3.71 13.62
CA GLY A 45 -4.11 3.06 14.53
C GLY A 45 -5.40 3.86 14.73
N ARG A 46 -5.66 4.87 13.89
CA ARG A 46 -6.83 5.76 13.97
C ARG A 46 -7.85 5.40 12.91
N THR A 47 -9.11 5.72 13.19
CA THR A 47 -10.17 5.67 12.18
C THR A 47 -10.28 7.01 11.45
N ILE A 48 -10.38 6.96 10.12
CA ILE A 48 -10.49 8.12 9.23
C ILE A 48 -11.82 8.06 8.50
N ASP A 49 -12.64 9.11 8.66
CA ASP A 49 -13.83 9.32 7.83
C ASP A 49 -13.43 10.02 6.54
N TRP A 50 -13.18 9.23 5.51
CA TRP A 50 -12.70 9.69 4.22
C TRP A 50 -13.86 10.08 3.31
N ALA A 51 -13.71 11.21 2.62
CA ALA A 51 -14.56 11.60 1.51
C ALA A 51 -13.71 11.97 0.31
N LYS A 52 -14.21 11.69 -0.90
CA LYS A 52 -13.50 11.99 -2.15
C LYS A 52 -13.16 13.49 -2.31
N SER A 53 -13.93 14.39 -1.70
CA SER A 53 -13.63 15.83 -1.67
C SER A 53 -12.36 16.17 -0.89
N ARG A 54 -11.91 15.28 0.00
CA ARG A 54 -10.67 15.36 0.79
C ARG A 54 -9.77 14.17 0.46
N ALA A 55 -9.63 13.89 -0.84
CA ALA A 55 -8.98 12.67 -1.34
C ALA A 55 -7.59 12.41 -0.75
N THR A 56 -6.84 13.47 -0.40
CA THR A 56 -5.48 13.40 0.17
C THR A 56 -5.41 12.90 1.61
N GLU A 57 -6.53 12.87 2.35
CA GLU A 57 -6.58 12.31 3.71
C GLU A 57 -6.24 10.82 3.73
N VAL A 58 -6.63 10.10 2.67
CA VAL A 58 -6.27 8.68 2.47
C VAL A 58 -5.54 8.52 1.14
N GLN A 59 -4.31 8.03 1.20
CA GLN A 59 -3.51 7.68 0.04
C GLN A 59 -3.39 6.17 -0.08
N ILE A 60 -3.12 5.68 -1.30
CA ILE A 60 -2.75 4.27 -1.49
C ILE A 60 -1.24 4.21 -1.40
N ASP A 61 -0.73 3.58 -0.36
CA ASP A 61 0.69 3.29 -0.20
C ASP A 61 1.10 2.07 -1.00
N HIS A 62 2.31 2.13 -1.55
CA HIS A 62 3.09 0.97 -1.97
C HIS A 62 3.96 0.54 -0.79
N VAL A 63 3.55 -0.54 -0.10
CA VAL A 63 4.20 -1.03 1.13
C VAL A 63 5.71 -1.15 0.93
N MET A 64 6.13 -1.77 -0.18
CA MET A 64 7.46 -1.60 -0.77
C MET A 64 7.39 -0.48 -1.82
N PRO A 65 8.01 0.70 -1.58
CA PRO A 65 7.95 1.83 -2.51
C PRO A 65 8.47 1.48 -3.91
N LEU A 66 7.86 2.05 -4.95
CA LEU A 66 8.30 1.82 -6.33
C LEU A 66 9.72 2.36 -6.60
N SER A 67 10.11 3.46 -5.96
CA SER A 67 11.49 3.96 -6.05
C SER A 67 12.49 3.01 -5.39
N TYR A 68 12.09 2.34 -4.29
CA TYR A 68 12.89 1.32 -3.62
C TYR A 68 13.05 0.09 -4.52
N ASP A 69 11.94 -0.43 -5.07
CA ASP A 69 11.99 -1.60 -5.96
C ASP A 69 12.89 -1.36 -7.18
N TRP A 70 12.88 -0.13 -7.72
CA TRP A 70 13.68 0.28 -8.86
C TRP A 70 15.17 0.16 -8.57
N GLN A 71 15.59 0.66 -7.40
CA GLN A 71 16.95 0.60 -6.89
C GLN A 71 17.39 -0.84 -6.61
N MET A 72 16.46 -1.70 -6.16
CA MET A 72 16.73 -3.11 -5.87
C MET A 72 16.73 -4.00 -7.12
N GLY A 73 16.41 -3.45 -8.30
CA GLY A 73 16.63 -4.12 -9.59
C GLY A 73 15.43 -4.16 -10.52
N ALA A 74 14.27 -3.66 -10.10
CA ALA A 74 13.07 -3.60 -10.96
C ALA A 74 13.28 -2.72 -12.21
N SER A 75 14.26 -1.81 -12.18
CA SER A 75 14.71 -1.01 -13.32
C SER A 75 15.08 -1.82 -14.57
N ARG A 76 15.53 -3.08 -14.39
CA ARG A 76 15.91 -3.98 -15.49
C ARG A 76 14.76 -4.83 -16.00
N TRP A 77 13.58 -4.75 -15.39
CA TRP A 77 12.46 -5.59 -15.75
C TRP A 77 11.69 -5.07 -16.97
N PRO A 78 11.05 -5.97 -17.72
CA PRO A 78 10.01 -5.61 -18.66
C PRO A 78 8.91 -4.79 -17.98
N GLU A 79 8.30 -3.88 -18.73
CA GLU A 79 7.23 -3.00 -18.24
C GLU A 79 6.09 -3.77 -17.57
N GLY A 80 5.64 -4.88 -18.16
CA GLY A 80 4.56 -5.68 -17.59
C GLY A 80 4.84 -6.21 -16.17
N ARG A 81 6.10 -6.52 -15.84
CA ARG A 81 6.46 -6.96 -14.47
C ARG A 81 6.49 -5.78 -13.49
N ARG A 82 6.91 -4.59 -13.95
CA ARG A 82 6.82 -3.35 -13.15
C ARG A 82 5.37 -2.94 -12.89
N GLN A 83 4.51 -3.07 -13.89
CA GLN A 83 3.06 -2.85 -13.73
C GLN A 83 2.44 -3.87 -12.76
N ALA A 84 2.89 -5.13 -12.80
CA ALA A 84 2.39 -6.16 -11.89
C ALA A 84 2.66 -5.82 -10.41
N ILE A 85 3.89 -5.43 -10.04
CA ILE A 85 4.21 -5.03 -8.66
C ILE A 85 3.50 -3.73 -8.24
N ALA A 86 3.33 -2.79 -9.17
CA ALA A 86 2.65 -1.53 -8.91
C ALA A 86 1.14 -1.68 -8.67
N ASN A 87 0.52 -2.72 -9.24
CA ASN A 87 -0.91 -3.01 -9.12
C ASN A 87 -1.23 -4.20 -8.20
N ASP A 88 -0.22 -4.76 -7.53
CA ASP A 88 -0.41 -5.93 -6.68
C ASP A 88 -1.18 -5.56 -5.40
N PRO A 89 -2.33 -6.20 -5.10
CA PRO A 89 -3.04 -5.90 -3.87
C PRO A 89 -2.20 -6.20 -2.62
N LEU A 90 -1.20 -7.08 -2.69
CA LEU A 90 -0.22 -7.30 -1.63
C LEU A 90 0.66 -6.06 -1.40
N ASN A 91 1.00 -5.30 -2.44
CA ASN A 91 1.81 -4.09 -2.31
C ASN A 91 0.96 -2.83 -2.05
N LEU A 92 -0.36 -2.88 -2.20
CA LEU A 92 -1.23 -1.70 -2.06
C LEU A 92 -2.02 -1.67 -0.75
N MET A 93 -2.00 -0.53 -0.05
CA MET A 93 -2.75 -0.31 1.20
C MET A 93 -3.28 1.12 1.32
N PRO A 94 -4.57 1.35 1.62
CA PRO A 94 -5.08 2.69 1.92
C PRO A 94 -4.68 3.08 3.34
N VAL A 95 -4.06 4.24 3.49
CA VAL A 95 -3.49 4.72 4.76
C VAL A 95 -3.60 6.24 4.89
N ASP A 96 -3.38 6.76 6.10
CA ASP A 96 -3.27 8.19 6.40
C ASP A 96 -2.26 8.89 5.47
N GLY A 97 -2.73 9.90 4.72
CA GLY A 97 -1.93 10.58 3.70
C GLY A 97 -0.66 11.26 4.23
N PRO A 98 -0.73 12.08 5.29
CA PRO A 98 0.47 12.67 5.92
C PRO A 98 1.47 11.62 6.42
N THR A 99 1.00 10.54 7.04
CA THR A 99 1.86 9.45 7.53
C THR A 99 2.55 8.75 6.37
N ASN A 100 1.83 8.49 5.27
CA ASN A 100 2.41 7.95 4.04
C ASN A 100 3.40 8.92 3.39
N GLY A 101 3.10 10.21 3.39
CA GLY A 101 4.02 11.25 2.93
C GLY A 101 5.33 11.27 3.73
N SER A 102 5.27 11.00 5.04
CA SER A 102 6.47 10.92 5.90
C SER A 102 7.35 9.70 5.60
N LYS A 103 6.76 8.61 5.08
CA LYS A 103 7.48 7.40 4.65
C LYS A 103 8.31 7.67 3.40
N GLY A 104 7.71 8.33 2.41
CA GLY A 104 8.33 8.52 1.10
C GLY A 104 8.79 7.20 0.48
N ASP A 105 10.03 7.17 0.00
CA ASP A 105 10.66 6.00 -0.63
C ASP A 105 11.47 5.14 0.35
N SER A 106 11.28 5.34 1.65
CA SER A 106 12.09 4.69 2.70
C SER A 106 11.82 3.19 2.81
N GLY A 107 12.89 2.43 3.03
CA GLY A 107 12.83 1.05 3.51
C GLY A 107 12.58 0.94 5.02
N PRO A 108 12.30 -0.27 5.54
CA PRO A 108 12.01 -0.53 6.95
C PRO A 108 13.06 -0.03 7.94
N ALA A 109 14.34 0.05 7.57
CA ALA A 109 15.39 0.56 8.46
C ALA A 109 15.26 2.06 8.75
N SER A 110 14.76 2.82 7.78
CA SER A 110 14.64 4.29 7.86
C SER A 110 13.25 4.73 8.33
N TRP A 111 12.21 3.93 8.06
CA TRP A 111 10.86 4.24 8.45
C TRP A 111 10.07 2.99 8.83
N LEU A 112 9.29 3.09 9.90
CA LEU A 112 8.29 2.10 10.30
C LEU A 112 6.99 2.82 10.68
N PRO A 113 5.83 2.15 10.54
CA PRO A 113 4.58 2.74 10.99
C PRO A 113 4.66 3.23 12.45
N PRO A 114 4.12 4.42 12.76
CA PRO A 114 4.12 4.94 14.13
C PRO A 114 3.33 4.04 15.09
N ASN A 115 2.26 3.41 14.61
CA ASN A 115 1.56 2.36 15.35
C ASN A 115 2.46 1.12 15.53
N LYS A 116 2.97 0.90 16.74
CA LYS A 116 3.90 -0.20 17.02
C LYS A 116 3.27 -1.59 16.86
N SER A 117 1.96 -1.72 17.14
CA SER A 117 1.29 -3.03 17.09
C SER A 117 1.24 -3.62 15.68
N VAL A 118 1.31 -2.79 14.63
CA VAL A 118 1.28 -3.25 13.24
C VAL A 118 2.66 -3.54 12.65
N ARG A 119 3.76 -3.19 13.34
CA ARG A 119 5.10 -3.22 12.74
C ARG A 119 5.55 -4.61 12.29
N CYS A 120 5.22 -5.67 13.05
CA CYS A 120 5.49 -7.03 12.59
C CYS A 120 4.75 -7.34 11.29
N SER A 121 3.43 -7.08 11.24
CA SER A 121 2.62 -7.29 10.03
C SER A 121 3.11 -6.47 8.84
N TYR A 122 3.54 -5.22 9.07
CA TYR A 122 4.15 -4.38 8.04
C TYR A 122 5.45 -4.98 7.51
N ALA A 123 6.37 -5.39 8.40
CA ALA A 123 7.62 -6.02 8.02
C ALA A 123 7.42 -7.34 7.25
N VAL A 124 6.48 -8.18 7.70
CA VAL A 124 6.10 -9.41 7.01
C VAL A 124 5.55 -9.11 5.62
N ARG A 125 4.67 -8.11 5.48
CA ARG A 125 4.12 -7.74 4.18
C ARG A 125 5.18 -7.20 3.21
N PHE A 126 6.10 -6.37 3.70
CA PHE A 126 7.25 -5.90 2.92
C PHE A 126 8.11 -7.08 2.43
N ALA A 127 8.40 -8.05 3.32
CA ALA A 127 9.12 -9.27 2.96
C ALA A 127 8.35 -10.15 1.96
N GLN A 128 7.02 -10.25 2.08
CA GLN A 128 6.19 -10.98 1.12
C GLN A 128 6.24 -10.36 -0.28
N VAL A 129 6.23 -9.02 -0.40
CA VAL A 129 6.40 -8.34 -1.70
C VAL A 129 7.80 -8.61 -2.25
N SER A 130 8.84 -8.43 -1.44
CA SER A 130 10.23 -8.74 -1.79
C SER A 130 10.37 -10.15 -2.36
N LEU A 131 9.85 -11.15 -1.64
CA LEU A 131 9.93 -12.56 -2.03
C LEU A 131 9.11 -12.88 -3.27
N LYS A 132 7.88 -12.37 -3.37
CA LYS A 132 7.01 -12.62 -4.53
C LYS A 132 7.62 -12.12 -5.85
N TYR A 133 8.39 -11.04 -5.78
CA TYR A 133 8.96 -10.38 -6.95
C TYR A 133 10.46 -10.59 -7.12
N ASP A 134 11.09 -11.45 -6.32
CA ASP A 134 12.53 -11.73 -6.34
C ASP A 134 13.42 -10.48 -6.19
N LEU A 135 12.98 -9.52 -5.38
CA LEU A 135 13.74 -8.31 -5.09
C LEU A 135 14.51 -8.47 -3.78
N PRO A 136 15.82 -8.17 -3.76
CA PRO A 136 16.55 -8.11 -2.50
C PRO A 136 16.03 -6.96 -1.63
N VAL A 137 16.34 -7.05 -0.34
CA VAL A 137 16.27 -5.93 0.62
C VAL A 137 17.67 -5.62 1.12
N THR A 138 17.91 -4.40 1.58
CA THR A 138 19.22 -4.05 2.15
C THR A 138 19.45 -4.83 3.45
N ALA A 139 20.72 -5.01 3.85
CA ALA A 139 21.03 -5.66 5.12
C ALA A 139 20.42 -4.93 6.34
N PRO A 140 20.49 -3.58 6.44
CA PRO A 140 19.78 -2.85 7.49
C PRO A 140 18.26 -3.06 7.49
N ASP A 141 17.62 -3.06 6.32
CA ASP A 141 16.17 -3.29 6.21
C ASP A 141 15.81 -4.70 6.68
N LYS A 142 16.58 -5.71 6.26
CA LYS A 142 16.40 -7.10 6.68
C LYS A 142 16.50 -7.23 8.19
N GLU A 143 17.53 -6.63 8.79
CA GLU A 143 17.75 -6.65 10.23
C GLU A 143 16.59 -5.96 10.97
N MET A 144 16.15 -4.80 10.48
CA MET A 144 15.03 -4.09 11.08
C MET A 144 13.72 -4.88 11.00
N MET A 145 13.43 -5.50 9.86
CA MET A 145 12.24 -6.36 9.70
C MET A 145 12.25 -7.53 10.66
N LEU A 146 13.38 -8.23 10.81
CA LEU A 146 13.52 -9.37 11.73
C LEU A 146 13.27 -8.98 13.19
N ARG A 147 13.64 -7.76 13.60
CA ARG A 147 13.39 -7.26 14.95
C ARG A 147 11.91 -7.01 15.27
N GLN A 148 11.05 -6.83 14.26
CA GLN A 148 9.67 -6.40 14.53
C GLN A 148 8.77 -7.53 15.05
N CYS A 149 9.14 -8.79 14.85
CA CYS A 149 8.30 -9.95 15.15
C CYS A 149 8.74 -10.77 16.37
N GLY A 150 9.75 -10.30 17.12
CA GLY A 150 10.17 -10.88 18.39
C GLY A 150 9.47 -10.18 19.56
N GLY A 151 8.22 -10.56 19.82
CA GLY A 151 7.52 -10.28 21.09
C GLY A 151 7.81 -11.37 22.12
#